data_AF-A0A258Y0Y6-F1
#
_entry.id   AF-A0A258Y0Y6-F1
#
_cell.length_a   1.000
_cell.length_b   1.000
_cell.length_c   1.000
_cell.angle_alpha   90.00
_cell.angle_beta   90.00
_cell.angle_gamma   90.00
#
_symmetry.space_group_name_H-M   'P 1'
#
loop_
_entity.id
_entity.type
_entity.pdbx_description
1 polymer ?
#
loop_
_entity_poly.entity_id
_entity_poly.type
_entity_poly.pdbx_seq_one_letter_code
_entity_poly.pdbx_strand_id
1 'polypeptide(L)'
;MELINEQEGYIWEAAQAIGTARPCPVSIAEQMPNTMIPQWHRGSDWAVNHAKRFRDEVMERVAAGAGCATQEKIRLMWIGAGVWHDPGFYQALEERMGAVFVWSMYMPFAGPQYIRELQGRPMDALASRVCSMNEVLHLPPWMNGWMTSEAERCGVDACVVLLPPENRLSQSGTKITAEALEKAGVPVLMIDADMVDAGNWDHDKMVGLVADFLVQRGLA
;
A
#
# COMPACT_ATOMS: atom_id res chain seq x y z
N MET A 1 -9.69 22.46 6.07
CA MET A 1 -8.42 21.75 6.32
C MET A 1 -8.53 20.73 7.45
N GLU A 2 -9.32 20.97 8.50
CA GLU A 2 -9.60 19.96 9.55
C GLU A 2 -10.26 18.70 9.00
N LEU A 3 -11.26 18.84 8.12
CA LEU A 3 -11.91 17.70 7.47
C LEU A 3 -10.92 16.78 6.72
N ILE A 4 -9.78 17.32 6.26
CA ILE A 4 -8.73 16.50 5.66
C ILE A 4 -8.04 15.66 6.76
N ASN A 5 -7.73 16.23 7.92
CA ASN A 5 -7.17 15.45 9.03
C ASN A 5 -8.16 14.36 9.50
N GLU A 6 -9.45 14.68 9.56
CA GLU A 6 -10.48 13.71 9.94
C GLU A 6 -10.56 12.55 8.94
N GLN A 7 -10.66 12.86 7.64
CA GLN A 7 -10.65 11.87 6.57
C GLN A 7 -9.43 10.94 6.65
N GLU A 8 -8.24 11.53 6.74
CA GLU A 8 -6.97 10.79 6.74
C GLU A 8 -6.77 10.01 8.06
N GLY A 9 -7.36 10.47 9.15
CA GLY A 9 -7.45 9.73 10.41
C GLY A 9 -8.23 8.42 10.26
N TYR A 10 -9.39 8.43 9.60
CA TYR A 10 -10.13 7.21 9.33
C TYR A 10 -9.36 6.24 8.41
N ILE A 11 -8.72 6.74 7.36
CA ILE A 11 -7.88 5.92 6.47
C ILE A 11 -6.70 5.32 7.25
N TRP A 12 -6.07 6.10 8.13
CA TRP A 12 -4.97 5.63 8.97
C TRP A 12 -5.39 4.52 9.92
N GLU A 13 -6.53 4.67 10.61
CA GLU A 13 -7.07 3.63 11.48
C GLU A 13 -7.35 2.33 10.71
N ALA A 14 -7.93 2.43 9.52
CA ALA A 14 -8.13 1.27 8.64
C ALA A 14 -6.80 0.62 8.23
N ALA A 15 -5.79 1.42 7.87
CA ALA A 15 -4.45 0.95 7.52
C ALA A 15 -3.75 0.21 8.68
N GLN A 16 -3.92 0.70 9.90
CA GLN A 16 -3.40 0.02 11.10
C GLN A 16 -4.08 -1.33 11.31
N ALA A 17 -5.41 -1.39 11.18
CA ALA A 17 -6.17 -2.63 11.31
C ALA A 17 -5.78 -3.66 10.23
N ILE A 18 -5.71 -3.27 8.96
CA ILE A 18 -5.31 -4.15 7.85
C ILE A 18 -3.91 -4.73 8.05
N GLY A 19 -2.96 -3.89 8.47
CA GLY A 19 -1.58 -4.34 8.70
C GLY A 19 -1.44 -5.35 9.86
N THR A 20 -2.36 -5.37 10.81
CA THR A 20 -2.24 -6.20 12.03
C THR A 20 -3.22 -7.37 12.06
N ALA A 21 -4.36 -7.28 11.39
CA ALA A 21 -5.37 -8.32 11.35
C ALA A 21 -4.84 -9.63 10.72
N ARG A 22 -5.35 -10.75 11.24
CA ARG A 22 -5.13 -12.11 10.74
C ARG A 22 -6.47 -12.85 10.80
N PRO A 23 -7.13 -13.14 9.67
CA PRO A 23 -6.73 -12.79 8.29
C PRO A 23 -6.88 -11.28 7.99
N CYS A 24 -6.27 -10.84 6.90
CA CYS A 24 -6.36 -9.51 6.32
C CYS A 24 -7.77 -9.30 5.75
N PRO A 25 -8.48 -8.24 6.15
CA PRO A 25 -9.91 -8.09 5.85
C PRO A 25 -10.21 -7.56 4.45
N VAL A 26 -9.21 -7.04 3.73
CA VAL A 26 -9.40 -6.24 2.51
C VAL A 26 -8.28 -6.49 1.51
N SER A 27 -8.64 -6.77 0.25
CA SER A 27 -7.68 -6.89 -0.84
C SER A 27 -7.14 -5.52 -1.26
N ILE A 28 -5.94 -5.45 -1.82
CA ILE A 28 -5.40 -4.20 -2.41
C ILE A 28 -6.32 -3.63 -3.51
N ALA A 29 -7.03 -4.50 -4.24
CA ALA A 29 -8.03 -4.10 -5.24
C ALA A 29 -9.19 -3.29 -4.63
N GLU A 30 -9.49 -3.49 -3.35
CA GLU A 30 -10.44 -2.69 -2.59
C GLU A 30 -9.76 -1.48 -1.93
N GLN A 31 -8.53 -1.62 -1.41
CA GLN A 31 -7.79 -0.51 -0.76
C GLN A 31 -7.58 0.68 -1.72
N MET A 32 -7.16 0.39 -2.96
CA MET A 32 -6.82 1.41 -3.96
C MET A 32 -7.98 2.38 -4.27
N PRO A 33 -9.16 1.94 -4.74
CA PRO A 33 -10.27 2.84 -5.04
C PRO A 33 -10.86 3.50 -3.79
N ASN A 34 -10.96 2.79 -2.66
CA ASN A 34 -11.51 3.35 -1.41
C ASN A 34 -10.60 4.41 -0.78
N THR A 35 -9.34 4.53 -1.21
CA THR A 35 -8.43 5.58 -0.77
C THR A 35 -8.28 6.70 -1.79
N MET A 36 -8.08 6.37 -3.07
CA MET A 36 -7.75 7.36 -4.09
C MET A 36 -8.94 8.22 -4.52
N ILE A 37 -10.13 7.63 -4.62
CA ILE A 37 -11.34 8.38 -4.99
C ILE A 37 -11.67 9.46 -3.94
N PRO A 38 -11.78 9.16 -2.62
CA PRO A 38 -11.97 10.22 -1.64
C PRO A 38 -10.82 11.22 -1.60
N GLN A 39 -9.60 10.84 -2.02
CA GLN A 39 -8.49 11.78 -2.06
C GLN A 39 -8.62 12.88 -3.12
N TRP A 40 -9.28 12.62 -4.24
CA TRP A 40 -9.62 13.66 -5.22
C TRP A 40 -10.69 14.64 -4.71
N HIS A 41 -11.48 14.21 -3.72
CA HIS A 41 -12.51 15.01 -3.05
C HIS A 41 -12.11 15.43 -1.63
N ARG A 42 -10.80 15.38 -1.31
CA ARG A 42 -10.31 15.50 0.07
C ARG A 42 -10.83 16.73 0.80
N GLY A 43 -11.27 16.53 2.03
CA GLY A 43 -11.81 17.59 2.89
C GLY A 43 -13.24 18.02 2.54
N SER A 44 -13.93 17.32 1.65
CA SER A 44 -15.38 17.42 1.50
C SER A 44 -16.10 16.48 2.48
N ASP A 45 -17.34 16.81 2.84
CA ASP A 45 -18.17 15.95 3.68
C ASP A 45 -18.36 14.55 3.07
N TRP A 46 -18.42 14.47 1.74
CA TRP A 46 -18.51 13.18 1.05
C TRP A 46 -17.27 12.32 1.28
N ALA A 47 -16.07 12.88 1.13
CA ALA A 47 -14.82 12.15 1.31
C ALA A 47 -14.62 11.70 2.76
N VAL A 48 -14.96 12.55 3.73
CA VAL A 48 -14.92 12.21 5.17
C VAL A 48 -15.88 11.06 5.47
N ASN A 49 -17.13 11.16 5.03
CA ASN A 49 -18.13 10.12 5.26
C ASN A 49 -17.77 8.80 4.56
N HIS A 50 -17.17 8.86 3.37
CA HIS A 50 -16.68 7.68 2.67
C HIS A 50 -15.54 7.01 3.43
N ALA A 51 -14.51 7.76 3.83
CA ALA A 51 -13.38 7.23 4.61
C ALA A 51 -13.84 6.61 5.94
N LYS A 52 -14.79 7.25 6.63
CA LYS A 52 -15.40 6.70 7.85
C LYS A 52 -16.10 5.36 7.58
N ARG A 53 -16.97 5.30 6.57
CA ARG A 53 -17.70 4.06 6.23
C ARG A 53 -16.75 2.93 5.85
N PHE A 54 -15.71 3.24 5.09
CA PHE A 54 -14.69 2.26 4.74
C PHE A 54 -13.95 1.75 6.00
N ARG A 55 -13.52 2.65 6.88
CA ARG A 55 -12.91 2.28 8.17
C ARG A 55 -13.85 1.39 9.00
N ASP A 56 -15.12 1.77 9.13
CA ASP A 56 -16.11 1.02 9.90
C ASP A 56 -16.29 -0.42 9.35
N GLU A 57 -16.39 -0.57 8.02
CA GLU A 57 -16.46 -1.88 7.34
C GLU A 57 -15.20 -2.72 7.59
N VAL A 58 -14.00 -2.12 7.51
CA VAL A 58 -12.75 -2.82 7.83
C VAL A 58 -12.78 -3.37 9.25
N MET A 59 -13.17 -2.53 10.22
CA MET A 59 -13.22 -2.94 11.62
C MET A 59 -14.27 -4.03 11.87
N GLU A 60 -15.42 -3.97 11.19
CA GLU A 60 -16.45 -5.01 11.25
C GLU A 60 -15.94 -6.34 10.71
N ARG A 61 -15.27 -6.34 9.55
CA ARG A 61 -14.65 -7.53 8.97
C ARG A 61 -13.58 -8.13 9.88
N VAL A 62 -12.73 -7.29 10.49
CA VAL A 62 -11.74 -7.73 11.48
C VAL A 62 -12.43 -8.38 12.67
N ALA A 63 -13.48 -7.77 13.23
CA ALA A 63 -14.22 -8.32 14.35
C ALA A 63 -14.93 -9.65 14.03
N ALA A 64 -15.40 -9.81 12.78
CA ALA A 64 -16.00 -11.03 12.28
C ALA A 64 -14.97 -12.12 11.92
N GLY A 65 -13.68 -11.82 11.92
CA GLY A 65 -12.63 -12.72 11.42
C GLY A 65 -12.70 -12.96 9.91
N ALA A 66 -13.32 -12.05 9.16
CA ALA A 66 -13.46 -12.15 7.71
C ALA A 66 -12.15 -11.74 7.03
N GLY A 67 -11.64 -12.62 6.15
CA GLY A 67 -10.45 -12.38 5.33
C GLY A 67 -10.80 -12.20 3.86
N CYS A 68 -9.99 -11.44 3.13
CA CYS A 68 -10.14 -11.31 1.66
C CYS A 68 -9.70 -12.59 0.92
N ALA A 69 -8.77 -13.37 1.50
CA ALA A 69 -8.38 -14.68 1.00
C ALA A 69 -8.98 -15.81 1.86
N THR A 70 -9.36 -16.92 1.23
CA THR A 70 -9.91 -18.11 1.89
C THR A 70 -8.99 -18.67 2.98
N GLN A 71 -7.67 -18.62 2.74
CA GLN A 71 -6.64 -18.94 3.72
C GLN A 71 -5.41 -18.06 3.50
N GLU A 72 -5.28 -16.99 4.28
CA GLU A 72 -4.04 -16.20 4.30
C GLU A 72 -2.87 -17.05 4.82
N LYS A 73 -1.81 -17.14 4.02
CA LYS A 73 -0.58 -17.87 4.33
C LYS A 73 0.67 -16.99 4.23
N ILE A 74 0.66 -16.06 3.28
CA ILE A 74 1.82 -15.22 2.95
C ILE A 74 1.35 -13.77 2.91
N ARG A 75 2.09 -12.88 3.56
CA ARG A 75 1.80 -11.46 3.66
C ARG A 75 2.76 -10.66 2.81
N LEU A 76 2.21 -9.96 1.84
CA LEU A 76 2.97 -9.22 0.85
C LEU A 76 2.85 -7.72 1.06
N MET A 77 3.91 -7.01 0.68
CA MET A 77 3.93 -5.55 0.54
C MET A 77 4.04 -5.16 -0.93
N TRP A 78 3.19 -4.23 -1.38
CA TRP A 78 3.29 -3.62 -2.70
C TRP A 78 3.92 -2.24 -2.63
N ILE A 79 5.02 -2.03 -3.35
CA ILE A 79 5.71 -0.73 -3.45
C ILE A 79 5.59 -0.19 -4.87
N GLY A 80 5.14 1.06 -4.97
CA GLY A 80 4.89 1.77 -6.22
C GLY A 80 3.39 1.98 -6.45
N ALA A 81 3.05 2.54 -7.61
CA ALA A 81 1.65 2.63 -8.01
C ALA A 81 1.07 1.21 -8.17
N GLY A 82 -0.21 1.02 -7.85
CA GLY A 82 -0.90 -0.22 -8.12
C GLY A 82 -1.20 -0.38 -9.61
N VAL A 83 -1.31 -1.63 -10.07
CA VAL A 83 -1.68 -1.98 -11.44
C VAL A 83 -3.19 -1.79 -11.66
N TRP A 84 -3.62 -0.58 -12.03
CA TRP A 84 -5.03 -0.19 -12.13
C TRP A 84 -5.79 -0.89 -13.26
N HIS A 85 -5.08 -1.33 -14.28
CA HIS A 85 -5.68 -2.02 -15.43
C HIS A 85 -5.92 -3.52 -15.18
N ASP A 86 -5.35 -4.10 -14.11
CA ASP A 86 -5.52 -5.51 -13.75
C ASP A 86 -5.59 -5.74 -12.22
N PRO A 87 -6.68 -5.34 -11.55
CA PRO A 87 -6.89 -5.66 -10.14
C PRO A 87 -7.04 -7.17 -9.89
N GLY A 88 -7.37 -7.96 -10.93
CA GLY A 88 -7.49 -9.42 -10.84
C GLY A 88 -6.17 -10.11 -10.54
N PHE A 89 -5.04 -9.50 -10.90
CA PHE A 89 -3.70 -10.00 -10.58
C PHE A 89 -3.52 -10.27 -9.08
N TYR A 90 -3.97 -9.34 -8.23
CA TYR A 90 -3.85 -9.50 -6.78
C TYR A 90 -4.75 -10.62 -6.25
N GLN A 91 -5.99 -10.68 -6.74
CA GLN A 91 -6.96 -11.70 -6.37
C GLN A 91 -6.48 -13.11 -6.77
N ALA A 92 -5.83 -13.25 -7.93
CA ALA A 92 -5.29 -14.53 -8.36
C ALA A 92 -4.21 -15.06 -7.40
N LEU A 93 -3.37 -14.19 -6.83
CA LEU A 93 -2.37 -14.59 -5.82
C LEU A 93 -3.02 -14.94 -4.48
N GLU A 94 -4.04 -14.19 -4.08
CA GLU A 94 -4.86 -14.45 -2.89
C GLU A 94 -5.53 -15.83 -2.97
N GLU A 95 -6.17 -16.14 -4.10
CA GLU A 95 -6.88 -17.40 -4.34
C GLU A 95 -5.95 -18.60 -4.52
N ARG A 96 -4.90 -18.46 -5.33
CA ARG A 96 -4.01 -19.59 -5.68
C ARG A 96 -3.05 -19.95 -4.56
N MET A 97 -2.61 -18.96 -3.77
CA MET A 97 -1.50 -19.14 -2.82
C MET A 97 -1.84 -18.74 -1.39
N GLY A 98 -2.95 -18.03 -1.16
CA GLY A 98 -3.17 -17.37 0.12
C GLY A 98 -2.19 -16.21 0.35
N ALA A 99 -1.65 -15.64 -0.73
CA ALA A 99 -0.69 -14.55 -0.66
C ALA A 99 -1.43 -13.20 -0.75
N VAL A 100 -1.42 -12.44 0.33
CA VAL A 100 -2.26 -11.24 0.50
C VAL A 100 -1.42 -9.99 0.61
N PHE A 101 -1.73 -8.96 -0.18
CA PHE A 101 -1.10 -7.64 -0.07
C PHE A 101 -1.68 -6.83 1.09
N VAL A 102 -1.04 -6.99 2.25
CA VAL A 102 -1.46 -6.37 3.52
C VAL A 102 -0.97 -4.93 3.67
N TRP A 103 -0.14 -4.50 2.73
CA TRP A 103 0.39 -3.14 2.67
C TRP A 103 0.49 -2.66 1.23
N SER A 104 -0.07 -1.49 0.97
CA SER A 104 0.16 -0.70 -0.23
C SER A 104 0.24 0.77 0.19
N MET A 105 1.16 1.55 -0.39
CA MET A 105 1.43 2.92 0.06
C MET A 105 0.20 3.84 0.15
N TYR A 106 -0.86 3.52 -0.61
CA TYR A 106 -2.09 4.30 -0.70
C TYR A 106 -2.71 4.60 0.66
N MET A 107 -2.78 3.63 1.56
CA MET A 107 -3.45 3.79 2.85
C MET A 107 -2.53 4.34 3.96
N PRO A 108 -1.35 3.74 4.22
CA PRO A 108 -0.54 4.09 5.38
C PRO A 108 0.10 5.49 5.27
N PHE A 109 0.12 6.11 4.08
CA PHE A 109 0.57 7.49 3.90
C PHE A 109 -0.35 8.51 4.62
N ALA A 110 -1.65 8.22 4.74
CA ALA A 110 -2.67 9.10 5.32
C ALA A 110 -2.33 9.59 6.74
N GLY A 111 -1.80 8.72 7.60
CA GLY A 111 -1.57 9.07 9.00
C GLY A 111 -0.32 9.92 9.20
N PRO A 112 0.84 9.31 9.51
CA PRO A 112 2.04 10.05 9.90
C PRO A 112 2.54 11.04 8.84
N GLN A 113 2.37 10.69 7.56
CA GLN A 113 2.95 11.46 6.46
C GLN A 113 2.06 12.63 6.03
N TYR A 114 0.77 12.60 6.36
CA TYR A 114 -0.21 13.55 5.80
C TYR A 114 -0.99 14.35 6.84
N ILE A 115 -1.30 13.81 8.03
CA ILE A 115 -1.98 14.57 9.08
C ILE A 115 -1.08 15.73 9.55
N ARG A 116 -1.66 16.92 9.68
CA ARG A 116 -0.97 18.13 10.17
C ARG A 116 -1.88 18.93 11.07
N GLU A 117 -1.43 19.20 12.29
CA GLU A 117 -2.11 20.15 13.17
C GLU A 117 -2.13 21.54 12.55
N LEU A 118 -3.29 22.20 12.57
CA LEU A 118 -3.45 23.49 11.91
C LEU A 118 -2.81 24.63 12.70
N GLN A 119 -2.94 24.62 14.03
CA GLN A 119 -2.40 25.65 14.92
C GLN A 119 -2.75 27.09 14.49
N GLY A 120 -3.95 27.29 13.92
CA GLY A 120 -4.37 28.58 13.35
C GLY A 120 -3.62 29.02 12.08
N ARG A 121 -2.78 28.17 11.50
CA ARG A 121 -1.92 28.41 10.33
C ARG A 121 -2.24 27.44 9.18
N PRO A 122 -3.42 27.56 8.55
CA PRO A 122 -3.88 26.59 7.56
C PRO A 122 -3.01 26.49 6.31
N MET A 123 -2.39 27.58 5.87
CA MET A 123 -1.49 27.54 4.71
C MET A 123 -0.16 26.85 5.02
N ASP A 124 0.38 27.04 6.22
CA ASP A 124 1.59 26.35 6.68
C ASP A 124 1.35 24.84 6.77
N ALA A 125 0.21 24.45 7.36
CA ALA A 125 -0.21 23.07 7.43
C ALA A 125 -0.33 22.47 6.01
N LEU A 126 -0.97 23.17 5.08
CA LEU A 126 -1.11 22.70 3.69
C LEU A 126 0.25 22.54 3.01
N ALA A 127 1.14 23.52 3.13
CA ALA A 127 2.48 23.44 2.56
C ALA A 127 3.25 22.24 3.13
N SER A 128 3.22 22.06 4.46
CA SER A 128 3.93 20.97 5.14
C SER A 128 3.41 19.56 4.80
N ARG A 129 2.16 19.42 4.32
CA ARG A 129 1.64 18.14 3.79
C ARG A 129 2.28 17.78 2.45
N VAL A 130 2.53 18.78 1.63
CA VAL A 130 2.96 18.59 0.23
C VAL A 130 4.48 18.56 0.13
N CYS A 131 5.17 19.43 0.87
CA CYS A 131 6.62 19.61 0.74
C CYS A 131 7.44 18.38 1.09
N SER A 132 6.96 17.46 1.93
CA SER A 132 7.70 16.26 2.33
C SER A 132 7.34 15.00 1.54
N MET A 133 6.37 15.11 0.62
CA MET A 133 5.77 13.93 -0.01
C MET A 133 6.73 13.24 -0.96
N ASN A 134 7.56 14.00 -1.68
CA ASN A 134 8.55 13.42 -2.59
C ASN A 134 9.62 12.65 -1.80
N GLU A 135 10.12 13.22 -0.72
CA GLU A 135 11.15 12.63 0.12
C GLU A 135 10.69 11.29 0.67
N VAL A 136 9.49 11.25 1.26
CA VAL A 136 8.93 10.04 1.87
C VAL A 136 8.62 8.95 0.86
N LEU A 137 8.17 9.32 -0.35
CA LEU A 137 7.79 8.35 -1.38
C LEU A 137 8.94 7.85 -2.23
N HIS A 138 10.05 8.60 -2.32
CA HIS A 138 11.07 8.35 -3.34
C HIS A 138 12.52 8.48 -2.88
N LEU A 139 12.82 9.08 -1.73
CA LEU A 139 14.20 9.40 -1.36
C LEU A 139 14.64 8.72 -0.06
N PRO A 140 15.86 8.14 -0.03
CA PRO A 140 16.52 7.78 1.21
C PRO A 140 16.91 9.02 2.06
N PRO A 141 16.92 8.91 3.40
CA PRO A 141 16.61 7.71 4.20
C PRO A 141 15.10 7.51 4.47
N TRP A 142 14.23 8.42 4.02
CA TRP A 142 12.82 8.44 4.40
C TRP A 142 12.04 7.24 3.85
N MET A 143 12.12 7.00 2.54
CA MET A 143 11.41 5.90 1.90
C MET A 143 11.85 4.55 2.47
N ASN A 144 13.14 4.22 2.41
CA ASN A 144 13.64 2.91 2.85
C ASN A 144 13.45 2.68 4.36
N GLY A 145 13.58 3.72 5.19
CA GLY A 145 13.28 3.62 6.62
C GLY A 145 11.81 3.34 6.89
N TRP A 146 10.91 4.04 6.18
CA TRP A 146 9.47 3.83 6.30
C TRP A 146 9.03 2.43 5.86
N MET A 147 9.45 1.97 4.67
CA MET A 147 9.10 0.64 4.17
C MET A 147 9.62 -0.48 5.08
N THR A 148 10.83 -0.35 5.63
CA THR A 148 11.37 -1.34 6.57
C THR A 148 10.55 -1.39 7.85
N SER A 149 10.19 -0.23 8.41
CA SER A 149 9.35 -0.15 9.62
C SER A 149 7.94 -0.72 9.37
N GLU A 150 7.37 -0.48 8.20
CA GLU A 150 6.04 -1.00 7.85
C GLU A 150 6.07 -2.50 7.57
N ALA A 151 7.14 -3.02 6.99
CA ALA A 151 7.31 -4.46 6.78
C ALA A 151 7.35 -5.21 8.11
N GLU A 152 8.09 -4.69 9.09
CA GLU A 152 8.09 -5.22 10.47
C GLU A 152 6.71 -5.11 11.12
N ARG A 153 6.10 -3.91 11.13
CA ARG A 153 4.80 -3.66 11.76
C ARG A 153 3.70 -4.59 11.22
N CYS A 154 3.70 -4.80 9.91
CA CYS A 154 2.67 -5.59 9.24
C CYS A 154 2.96 -7.10 9.24
N GLY A 155 4.15 -7.53 9.67
CA GLY A 155 4.64 -8.89 9.54
C GLY A 155 4.63 -9.34 8.07
N VAL A 156 5.35 -8.60 7.22
CA VAL A 156 5.46 -8.87 5.78
C VAL A 156 6.52 -9.93 5.53
N ASP A 157 6.16 -10.93 4.72
CA ASP A 157 7.02 -12.04 4.33
C ASP A 157 7.82 -11.75 3.05
N ALA A 158 7.27 -10.95 2.14
CA ALA A 158 7.96 -10.52 0.92
C ALA A 158 7.40 -9.23 0.33
N CYS A 159 8.20 -8.54 -0.47
CA CYS A 159 7.79 -7.31 -1.17
C CYS A 159 7.79 -7.50 -2.69
N VAL A 160 6.76 -6.95 -3.35
CA VAL A 160 6.74 -6.76 -4.81
C VAL A 160 6.80 -5.27 -5.10
N VAL A 161 7.69 -4.89 -6.01
CA VAL A 161 8.03 -3.50 -6.31
C VAL A 161 7.79 -3.24 -7.79
N LEU A 162 6.88 -2.31 -8.09
CA LEU A 162 6.69 -1.80 -9.44
C LEU A 162 7.81 -0.81 -9.78
N LEU A 163 8.64 -1.15 -10.77
CA LEU A 163 9.78 -0.34 -11.21
C LEU A 163 9.81 -0.20 -12.74
N PRO A 164 8.95 0.65 -13.33
CA PRO A 164 8.97 0.89 -14.77
C PRO A 164 10.30 1.56 -15.19
N PRO A 165 10.97 1.10 -16.27
CA PRO A 165 12.25 1.64 -16.73
C PRO A 165 12.24 3.14 -16.98
N GLU A 166 11.10 3.69 -17.42
CA GLU A 166 10.97 5.12 -17.72
C GLU A 166 10.78 6.00 -16.47
N ASN A 167 10.52 5.42 -15.29
CA ASN A 167 10.36 6.16 -14.04
C ASN A 167 11.71 6.53 -13.38
N ARG A 168 12.54 7.27 -14.14
CA ARG A 168 13.95 7.56 -13.79
C ARG A 168 14.15 8.26 -12.45
N LEU A 169 13.22 9.12 -12.04
CA LEU A 169 13.34 9.94 -10.83
C LEU A 169 13.28 9.13 -9.54
N SER A 170 12.52 8.03 -9.52
CA SER A 170 12.35 7.20 -8.32
C SER A 170 13.25 5.97 -8.27
N GLN A 171 13.92 5.61 -9.38
CA GLN A 171 14.63 4.33 -9.48
C GLN A 171 15.71 4.13 -8.42
N SER A 172 16.51 5.16 -8.14
CA SER A 172 17.60 5.05 -7.15
C SER A 172 17.06 4.81 -5.75
N GLY A 173 16.04 5.57 -5.33
CA GLY A 173 15.38 5.38 -4.05
C GLY A 173 14.68 4.03 -3.93
N THR A 174 14.02 3.58 -4.99
CA THR A 174 13.39 2.26 -5.03
C THR A 174 14.41 1.13 -4.89
N LYS A 175 15.55 1.20 -5.59
CA LYS A 175 16.64 0.21 -5.47
C LYS A 175 17.25 0.20 -4.07
N ILE A 176 17.48 1.37 -3.47
CA ILE A 176 17.99 1.48 -2.09
C ILE A 176 16.97 0.94 -1.07
N THR A 177 15.67 1.15 -1.33
CA THR A 177 14.58 0.58 -0.53
C THR A 177 14.57 -0.95 -0.61
N ALA A 178 14.71 -1.51 -1.81
CA ALA A 178 14.82 -2.96 -2.00
C ALA A 178 16.03 -3.54 -1.24
N GLU A 179 17.19 -2.89 -1.32
CA GLU A 179 18.37 -3.32 -0.55
C GLU A 179 18.15 -3.24 0.97
N ALA A 180 17.44 -2.23 1.47
CA ALA A 180 17.14 -2.09 2.90
C ALA A 180 16.19 -3.19 3.39
N LEU A 181 15.17 -3.53 2.61
CA LEU A 181 14.23 -4.62 2.91
C LEU A 181 14.93 -5.99 2.92
N GLU A 182 15.75 -6.28 1.91
CA GLU A 182 16.53 -7.53 1.87
C GLU A 182 17.48 -7.63 3.08
N LYS A 183 18.13 -6.52 3.48
CA LYS A 183 18.96 -6.47 4.70
C LYS A 183 18.15 -6.69 5.98
N ALA A 184 16.88 -6.31 5.99
CA ALA A 184 15.95 -6.57 7.08
C ALA A 184 15.34 -7.98 7.04
N GLY A 185 15.73 -8.83 6.08
CA GLY A 185 15.25 -10.19 5.94
C GLY A 185 13.96 -10.35 5.13
N VAL A 186 13.50 -9.29 4.46
CA VAL A 186 12.30 -9.32 3.62
C VAL A 186 12.72 -9.41 2.14
N PRO A 187 12.56 -10.56 1.48
CA PRO A 187 12.91 -10.72 0.08
C PRO A 187 12.08 -9.82 -0.83
N VAL A 188 12.69 -9.31 -1.90
CA VAL A 188 12.08 -8.34 -2.81
C VAL A 188 12.10 -8.83 -4.26
N LEU A 189 10.96 -8.71 -4.93
CA LEU A 189 10.81 -8.89 -6.37
C LEU A 189 10.51 -7.54 -7.03
N MET A 190 11.37 -7.09 -7.94
CA MET A 190 11.09 -5.92 -8.79
C MET A 190 10.49 -6.37 -10.11
N ILE A 191 9.42 -5.72 -10.55
CA ILE A 191 8.73 -6.00 -11.81
C ILE A 191 8.67 -4.76 -12.69
N ASP A 192 8.77 -4.97 -14.01
CA ASP A 192 8.55 -3.96 -15.04
C ASP A 192 7.12 -4.06 -15.56
N ALA A 193 6.31 -3.04 -15.26
CA ALA A 193 4.97 -2.87 -15.79
C ALA A 193 4.55 -1.41 -15.66
N ASP A 194 3.65 -0.94 -16.52
CA ASP A 194 2.99 0.35 -16.33
C ASP A 194 1.74 0.19 -15.44
N MET A 195 1.37 1.25 -14.70
CA MET A 195 0.23 1.20 -13.79
C MET A 195 -1.13 1.26 -14.52
N VAL A 196 -1.19 1.77 -15.75
CA VAL A 196 -2.44 1.98 -16.51
C VAL A 196 -2.37 1.47 -17.95
N ASP A 197 -1.18 1.29 -18.52
CA ASP A 197 -0.97 0.68 -19.84
C ASP A 197 -0.68 -0.82 -19.72
N ALA A 198 -1.48 -1.65 -20.39
CA ALA A 198 -1.32 -3.11 -20.40
C ALA A 198 -0.38 -3.60 -21.51
N GLY A 199 0.25 -2.72 -22.30
CA GLY A 199 1.02 -3.08 -23.49
C GLY A 199 2.17 -4.07 -23.25
N ASN A 200 2.80 -4.05 -22.06
CA ASN A 200 3.83 -5.01 -21.64
C ASN A 200 3.35 -5.97 -20.53
N TRP A 201 2.03 -6.06 -20.28
CA TRP A 201 1.45 -6.85 -19.20
C TRP A 201 0.75 -8.11 -19.71
N ASP A 202 1.03 -9.24 -19.05
CA ASP A 202 0.34 -10.52 -19.26
C ASP A 202 -0.02 -11.09 -17.88
N HIS A 203 -1.32 -11.12 -17.59
CA HIS A 203 -1.85 -11.49 -16.28
C HIS A 203 -1.27 -12.82 -15.75
N ASP A 204 -1.42 -13.91 -16.51
CA ASP A 204 -1.01 -15.24 -16.04
C ASP A 204 0.51 -15.35 -15.90
N LYS A 205 1.28 -14.71 -16.79
CA LYS A 205 2.74 -14.66 -16.65
C LYS A 205 3.17 -13.90 -15.40
N MET A 206 2.52 -12.78 -15.08
CA MET A 206 2.87 -11.97 -13.92
C MET A 206 2.48 -12.65 -12.60
N VAL A 207 1.32 -13.30 -12.56
CA VAL A 207 0.93 -14.15 -11.42
C VAL A 207 1.95 -15.29 -11.24
N GLY A 208 2.34 -15.96 -12.32
CA GLY A 208 3.35 -17.02 -12.30
C GLY A 208 4.72 -16.52 -11.82
N LEU A 209 5.15 -15.34 -12.27
CA LEU A 209 6.41 -14.73 -11.85
C LEU A 209 6.48 -14.51 -10.33
N VAL A 210 5.41 -13.97 -9.73
CA VAL A 210 5.35 -13.78 -8.27
C VAL A 210 5.29 -15.12 -7.55
N ALA A 211 4.50 -16.07 -8.06
CA ALA A 211 4.40 -17.41 -7.47
C ALA A 211 5.76 -18.13 -7.43
N ASP A 212 6.47 -18.14 -8.55
CA ASP A 212 7.80 -18.74 -8.67
C ASP A 212 8.80 -18.07 -7.73
N PHE A 213 8.74 -16.74 -7.60
CA PHE A 213 9.57 -16.00 -6.66
C PHE A 213 9.31 -16.42 -5.20
N LEU A 214 8.06 -16.55 -4.78
CA LEU A 214 7.70 -16.97 -3.42
C LEU A 214 8.18 -18.39 -3.11
N VAL A 215 8.05 -19.32 -4.07
CA VAL A 215 8.57 -20.69 -3.95
C VAL A 215 10.09 -20.70 -3.87
N GLN A 216 10.78 -19.94 -4.72
CA GLN A 216 12.25 -19.86 -4.72
C GLN A 216 12.81 -19.30 -3.41
N ARG A 217 12.06 -18.41 -2.73
CA ARG A 217 12.41 -17.87 -1.42
C ARG A 217 11.96 -18.76 -0.25
N GLY A 218 11.29 -19.88 -0.52
CA GLY A 218 10.85 -20.84 0.49
C GLY A 218 9.65 -20.39 1.32
N LEU A 219 8.83 -19.49 0.78
CA LEU A 219 7.63 -18.94 1.45
C LEU A 219 6.33 -19.67 1.06
N ALA A 220 6.34 -20.38 -0.08
CA ALA A 220 5.20 -21.11 -0.64
C ALA A 220 5.55 -22.58 -0.92
#